data_AF-A0A7X5QTT9-F1
#
_entry.id   AF-A0A7X5QTT9-F1
#
_cell.length_a   1.000
_cell.length_b   1.000
_cell.length_c   1.000
_cell.angle_alpha   90.00
_cell.angle_beta   90.00
_cell.angle_gamma   90.00
#
_symmetry.space_group_name_H-M   'P 1'
#
loop_
_entity.id
_entity.type
_entity.pdbx_description
1 polymer ?
#
loop_
_entity_poly.entity_id
_entity_poly.type
_entity_poly.pdbx_seq_one_letter_code
_entity_poly.pdbx_strand_id
1 'polypeptide(L)'
;MQTAVYLYLLLLLGAVAFFILHFVAQWRFTALLRKRYPDQWKTIVEADTGRPNGTANWLRVRRVLRSDAPALFNDDDLNRWQRLWRLAPWLAWPCWFVAMAIQWWAMKQG
;
A
#
# COMPACT_ATOMS: atom_id res chain seq x y z
N MET A 1 6.02 18.44 28.74
CA MET A 1 5.93 18.89 27.34
C MET A 1 6.77 18.05 26.37
N GLN A 2 8.05 17.75 26.66
CA GLN A 2 8.92 16.98 25.74
C GLN A 2 8.40 15.58 25.36
N THR A 3 7.82 14.83 26.31
CA THR A 3 7.24 13.49 26.06
C THR A 3 6.11 13.49 25.04
N ALA A 4 5.24 14.50 25.04
CA ALA A 4 4.16 14.63 24.07
C ALA A 4 4.68 14.92 22.65
N VAL A 5 5.76 15.71 22.53
CA VAL A 5 6.44 16.01 21.26
C VAL A 5 7.05 14.73 20.66
N TYR A 6 7.75 13.93 21.46
CA TYR A 6 8.32 12.66 20.99
C TYR A 6 7.25 11.66 20.54
N LEU A 7 6.14 11.54 21.28
CA LEU A 7 5.01 10.69 20.91
C LEU A 7 4.40 11.14 19.57
N TYR A 8 4.17 12.44 19.41
CA TYR A 8 3.64 13.00 18.17
C TYR A 8 4.56 12.73 16.96
N LEU A 9 5.87 12.91 17.12
CA LEU A 9 6.86 12.62 16.07
C LEU A 9 6.90 11.12 15.73
N LEU A 10 6.82 10.23 16.73
CA LEU A 10 6.76 8.78 16.50
C LEU A 10 5.50 8.37 15.72
N LEU A 11 4.37 8.99 16.01
CA LEU A 11 3.11 8.74 15.27
C LEU A 11 3.21 9.23 13.83
N LEU A 12 3.80 10.42 13.59
CA LEU A 12 4.07 10.89 12.24
C LEU A 12 4.99 9.94 11.48
N LEU A 13 6.08 9.49 12.11
CA LEU A 13 6.97 8.48 11.53
C LEU A 13 6.26 7.17 11.23
N GLY A 14 5.39 6.71 12.12
CA GLY A 14 4.56 5.53 11.92
C GLY A 14 3.64 5.68 10.71
N ALA A 15 2.96 6.81 10.58
CA ALA A 15 2.10 7.11 9.42
C ALA A 15 2.89 7.13 8.11
N VAL A 16 4.07 7.76 8.10
CA VAL A 16 4.98 7.76 6.93
C VAL A 16 5.43 6.33 6.61
N ALA A 17 5.81 5.53 7.61
CA ALA A 17 6.21 4.14 7.41
C ALA A 17 5.07 3.30 6.80
N PHE A 18 3.81 3.48 7.25
CA PHE A 18 2.65 2.81 6.64
C PHE A 18 2.38 3.27 5.21
N PHE A 19 2.60 4.55 4.91
CA PHE A 19 2.47 5.07 3.55
C PHE A 19 3.53 4.48 2.62
N ILE A 20 4.79 4.41 3.08
CA ILE A 20 5.88 3.75 2.37
C ILE A 20 5.56 2.26 2.17
N LEU A 21 5.08 1.57 3.21
CA LEU A 21 4.69 0.17 3.14
C LEU A 21 3.61 -0.07 2.07
N HIS A 22 2.64 0.83 1.94
CA HIS A 22 1.62 0.77 0.88
C HIS A 22 2.25 0.86 -0.52
N PHE A 23 3.17 1.80 -0.74
CA PHE A 23 3.88 1.94 -2.02
C PHE A 23 4.78 0.75 -2.33
N VAL A 24 5.55 0.29 -1.33
CA VAL A 24 6.45 -0.87 -1.46
C VAL A 24 5.66 -2.14 -1.73
N ALA A 25 4.53 -2.36 -1.05
CA ALA A 25 3.67 -3.52 -1.28
C ALA A 25 3.15 -3.55 -2.73
N GLN A 26 2.76 -2.39 -3.27
CA GLN A 26 2.33 -2.29 -4.67
C GLN A 26 3.47 -2.63 -5.64
N TRP A 27 4.68 -2.12 -5.37
CA TRP A 27 5.87 -2.40 -6.19
C TRP A 27 6.33 -3.86 -6.10
N ARG A 28 6.31 -4.45 -4.89
CA ARG A 28 6.67 -5.85 -4.67
C ARG A 28 5.70 -6.78 -5.39
N PHE A 29 4.40 -6.49 -5.34
CA PHE A 29 3.39 -7.25 -6.06
C PHE A 29 3.63 -7.23 -7.57
N THR A 30 3.84 -6.05 -8.17
CA THR A 30 4.09 -5.94 -9.62
C THR A 30 5.39 -6.65 -10.02
N ALA A 31 6.44 -6.54 -9.22
CA ALA A 31 7.73 -7.19 -9.48
C ALA A 31 7.62 -8.73 -9.38
N LEU A 32 6.90 -9.25 -8.37
CA LEU A 32 6.66 -10.69 -8.22
C LEU A 32 5.78 -11.23 -9.35
N LEU A 33 4.71 -10.52 -9.70
CA LEU A 33 3.82 -10.89 -10.80
C LEU A 33 4.60 -10.97 -12.12
N ARG A 34 5.43 -9.96 -12.43
CA ARG A 34 6.27 -9.97 -13.63
C ARG A 34 7.30 -11.10 -13.64
N LYS A 35 7.86 -11.45 -12.48
CA LYS A 35 8.93 -12.45 -12.36
C LYS A 35 8.40 -13.90 -12.39
N ARG A 36 7.29 -14.17 -11.69
CA ARG A 36 6.73 -15.52 -11.53
C ARG A 36 5.65 -15.85 -12.58
N TYR A 37 4.92 -14.85 -13.06
CA TYR A 37 3.78 -15.00 -13.96
C TYR A 37 3.93 -14.10 -15.21
N PRO A 38 5.01 -14.28 -16.00
CA PRO A 38 5.29 -13.44 -17.15
C PRO A 38 4.23 -13.54 -18.25
N ASP A 39 3.61 -14.71 -18.43
CA ASP A 39 2.56 -14.92 -19.43
C ASP A 39 1.28 -14.16 -19.08
N GLN A 40 0.87 -14.20 -17.81
CA GLN A 40 -0.31 -13.49 -17.31
C GLN A 40 -0.05 -11.99 -17.24
N TRP A 41 1.18 -11.59 -16.89
CA TRP A 41 1.62 -10.22 -17.04
C TRP A 41 1.45 -9.75 -18.49
N LYS A 42 1.93 -10.53 -19.46
CA LYS A 42 1.81 -10.22 -20.88
C LYS A 42 0.35 -10.07 -21.30
N THR A 43 -0.54 -10.97 -20.87
CA THR A 43 -2.00 -10.81 -21.08
C THR A 43 -2.53 -9.51 -20.50
N ILE A 44 -2.17 -9.13 -19.27
CA ILE A 44 -2.62 -7.87 -18.64
C ILE A 44 -2.10 -6.63 -19.38
N VAL A 45 -0.88 -6.68 -19.92
CA VAL A 45 -0.26 -5.56 -20.65
C VAL A 45 -0.76 -5.46 -22.09
N GLU A 46 -0.88 -6.58 -22.81
CA GLU A 46 -1.22 -6.62 -24.24
C GLU A 46 -2.72 -6.64 -24.53
N ALA A 47 -3.58 -7.02 -23.58
CA ALA A 47 -5.01 -7.24 -23.84
C ALA A 47 -5.80 -6.04 -24.39
N ASP A 48 -5.28 -4.81 -24.37
CA ASP A 48 -6.08 -3.62 -24.72
C ASP A 48 -5.40 -2.63 -25.68
N THR A 49 -4.08 -2.67 -25.82
CA THR A 49 -3.37 -1.63 -26.59
C THR A 49 -2.04 -2.18 -27.05
N GLY A 50 -1.85 -2.38 -28.35
CA GLY A 50 -0.56 -2.75 -28.97
C GLY A 50 0.56 -1.70 -28.79
N ARG A 51 0.43 -0.77 -27.83
CA ARG A 51 1.48 0.18 -27.41
C ARG A 51 1.76 0.02 -25.92
N PRO A 52 3.02 -0.25 -25.54
CA PRO A 52 3.42 -0.31 -24.13
C PRO A 52 3.33 1.09 -23.51
N ASN A 53 2.35 1.29 -22.63
CA ASN A 53 2.18 2.53 -21.86
C ASN A 53 2.36 2.22 -20.36
N GLY A 54 3.43 2.72 -19.75
CA GLY A 54 3.81 2.40 -18.36
C GLY A 54 2.75 2.78 -17.33
N THR A 55 2.08 3.93 -17.52
CA THR A 55 1.01 4.43 -16.64
C THR A 55 -0.28 3.63 -16.77
N ALA A 56 -0.70 3.30 -17.99
CA ALA A 56 -1.88 2.46 -18.24
C ALA A 56 -1.71 1.07 -17.62
N ASN A 57 -0.51 0.50 -17.76
CA ASN A 57 -0.18 -0.78 -17.16
C ASN A 57 -0.23 -0.72 -15.62
N TRP A 58 0.28 0.37 -15.03
CA TRP A 58 0.21 0.58 -13.58
C TRP A 58 -1.23 0.68 -13.05
N LEU A 59 -2.12 1.38 -13.76
CA LEU A 59 -3.56 1.46 -13.45
C LEU A 59 -4.25 0.10 -13.56
N ARG A 60 -3.91 -0.73 -14.56
CA ARG A 60 -4.44 -2.09 -14.70
C ARG A 60 -4.00 -2.98 -13.55
N VAL A 61 -2.72 -2.96 -13.17
CA VAL A 61 -2.24 -3.75 -12.04
C VAL A 61 -2.91 -3.31 -10.74
N ARG A 62 -3.17 -2.01 -10.54
CA ARG A 62 -3.99 -1.52 -9.42
C ARG A 62 -5.41 -2.09 -9.42
N ARG A 63 -6.02 -2.26 -10.59
CA ARG A 63 -7.35 -2.89 -10.72
C ARG A 63 -7.29 -4.37 -10.34
N VAL A 64 -6.26 -5.09 -10.79
CA VAL A 64 -6.00 -6.50 -10.43
C VAL A 64 -5.72 -6.68 -8.94
N LEU A 65 -4.95 -5.76 -8.32
CA LEU A 65 -4.72 -5.72 -6.87
C LEU A 65 -5.99 -5.49 -6.06
N ARG A 66 -6.97 -4.80 -6.64
CA ARG A 66 -8.24 -4.51 -5.98
C ARG A 66 -9.24 -5.66 -6.11
N SER A 67 -9.12 -6.48 -7.16
CA SER A 67 -9.91 -7.70 -7.38
C SER A 67 -9.31 -8.93 -6.68
N ASP A 68 -10.11 -9.99 -6.53
CA ASP A 68 -9.65 -11.28 -5.98
C ASP A 68 -8.86 -12.13 -7.00
N ALA A 69 -8.44 -11.53 -8.11
CA ALA A 69 -7.62 -12.18 -9.13
C ALA A 69 -6.33 -12.82 -8.57
N PRO A 70 -5.69 -12.32 -7.49
CA PRO A 70 -4.50 -12.96 -6.96
C PRO A 70 -4.75 -14.29 -6.24
N ALA A 71 -5.96 -14.52 -5.73
CA ALA A 71 -6.36 -15.84 -5.22
C ALA A 71 -6.34 -16.91 -6.33
N LEU A 72 -6.47 -16.49 -7.59
CA LEU A 72 -6.38 -17.36 -8.76
C LEU A 72 -4.96 -17.89 -9.01
N PHE A 73 -3.92 -17.19 -8.53
CA PHE A 73 -2.52 -17.62 -8.71
C PHE A 73 -2.05 -18.63 -7.66
N ASN A 74 -2.87 -18.87 -6.62
CA ASN A 74 -2.58 -19.79 -5.50
C ASN A 74 -1.18 -19.60 -4.88
N ASP A 75 -0.67 -18.35 -4.88
CA ASP A 75 0.65 -17.99 -4.38
C ASP A 75 0.51 -17.15 -3.10
N ASP A 76 0.96 -17.73 -1.99
CA ASP A 76 0.88 -17.12 -0.66
C ASP A 76 1.64 -15.79 -0.56
N ASP A 77 2.73 -15.62 -1.31
CA ASP A 77 3.49 -14.37 -1.29
C ASP A 77 2.68 -13.23 -1.92
N LEU A 78 2.06 -13.48 -3.08
CA LEU A 78 1.22 -12.49 -3.78
C LEU A 78 0.01 -12.10 -2.92
N ASN A 79 -0.65 -13.08 -2.28
CA ASN A 79 -1.76 -12.85 -1.37
C ASN A 79 -1.33 -12.04 -0.13
N ARG A 80 -0.16 -12.32 0.45
CA ARG A 80 0.39 -11.54 1.57
C ARG A 80 0.63 -10.07 1.20
N TRP A 81 1.27 -9.82 0.06
CA TRP A 81 1.54 -8.44 -0.38
C TRP A 81 0.27 -7.68 -0.75
N GLN A 82 -0.73 -8.33 -1.36
CA GLN A 82 -2.04 -7.74 -1.61
C GLN A 82 -2.75 -7.39 -0.30
N ARG A 83 -2.72 -8.30 0.68
CA ARG A 83 -3.35 -8.08 1.99
C ARG A 83 -2.66 -6.94 2.74
N LEU A 84 -1.33 -6.87 2.72
CA LEU A 84 -0.55 -5.75 3.26
C LEU A 84 -0.89 -4.44 2.54
N TRP A 85 -1.05 -4.45 1.22
CA TRP A 85 -1.44 -3.26 0.45
C TRP A 85 -2.83 -2.74 0.84
N ARG A 86 -3.80 -3.64 1.07
CA ARG A 86 -5.15 -3.29 1.57
C ARG A 86 -5.15 -2.84 3.05
N LEU A 87 -4.33 -3.46 3.89
CA LEU A 87 -4.25 -3.15 5.32
C LEU A 87 -3.45 -1.89 5.62
N ALA A 88 -2.45 -1.54 4.80
CA ALA A 88 -1.57 -0.40 5.07
C ALA A 88 -2.31 0.95 5.23
N PRO A 89 -3.28 1.31 4.37
CA PRO A 89 -4.11 2.50 4.60
C PRO A 89 -4.94 2.38 5.89
N TRP A 90 -5.43 1.18 6.18
CA TRP A 90 -6.22 0.90 7.38
C TRP A 90 -5.40 1.01 8.67
N LEU A 91 -4.10 0.72 8.62
CA LEU A 91 -3.16 0.90 9.73
C LEU A 91 -2.66 2.34 9.86
N ALA A 92 -2.64 3.11 8.76
CA ALA A 92 -2.32 4.53 8.81
C ALA A 92 -3.40 5.36 9.53
N TRP A 93 -4.67 4.98 9.36
CA TRP A 93 -5.83 5.64 10.00
C TRP A 93 -5.75 5.74 11.54
N PRO A 94 -5.51 4.65 12.31
CA PRO A 94 -5.40 4.73 13.76
C PRO A 94 -4.17 5.54 14.18
N CYS A 95 -3.07 5.49 13.42
CA CYS A 95 -1.89 6.31 13.67
C CYS A 95 -2.21 7.81 13.56
N TRP A 96 -3.00 8.19 12.56
CA TRP A 96 -3.46 9.56 12.37
C TRP A 96 -4.46 10.00 13.43
N PHE A 97 -5.41 9.13 13.81
CA PHE A 97 -6.38 9.42 14.89
C PHE A 97 -5.71 9.63 16.25
N VAL A 98 -4.74 8.79 16.59
CA VAL A 98 -3.99 8.94 17.85
C VAL A 98 -3.15 10.22 17.83
N ALA A 99 -2.56 10.58 16.69
CA ALA A 99 -1.86 11.86 16.54
C ALA A 99 -2.79 13.06 16.75
N MET A 100 -3.98 13.06 16.14
CA MET A 100 -4.99 14.11 16.35
C MET A 100 -5.47 14.17 17.81
N ALA A 101 -5.69 13.02 18.45
CA ALA A 101 -6.13 12.97 19.85
C ALA A 101 -5.08 13.56 20.80
N ILE A 102 -3.79 13.26 20.57
CA ILE A 102 -2.69 13.84 21.34
C ILE A 102 -2.57 15.34 21.10
N GLN A 103 -2.69 15.79 19.84
CA GLN A 103 -2.67 17.21 19.51
C GLN A 103 -3.82 17.98 20.19
N TRP A 104 -5.03 17.42 20.17
CA TRP A 104 -6.19 18.00 20.85
C TRP A 104 -5.98 18.08 22.37
N TRP A 105 -5.47 17.01 22.98
CA TRP A 105 -5.22 16.96 24.42
C TRP A 105 -4.12 17.92 24.87
N ALA A 106 -3.09 18.13 24.03
CA ALA A 106 -2.03 19.11 24.25
C ALA A 106 -2.54 20.56 24.14
N MET A 107 -3.38 20.86 23.14
CA MET A 107 -4.01 22.19 23.00
C MET A 107 -4.93 22.54 24.16
N LYS A 108 -5.56 21.54 24.79
CA LYS A 108 -6.49 21.74 25.93
C LYS A 108 -5.79 21.99 27.27
N GLN A 109 -4.46 21.77 27.34
CA GLN A 109 -3.64 21.93 28.55
C GLN A 109 -2.73 23.16 28.51
N GLY A 110 -2.66 23.85 27.38
CA GLY A 110 -2.05 25.19 27.27
C GLY A 110 -3.10 26.27 27.49
#